data_AF-A0AAW6WTW8-F1
#
_entry.id   AF-A0AAW6WTW8-F1
#
_cell.length_a   1.000
_cell.length_b   1.000
_cell.length_c   1.000
_cell.angle_alpha   90.00
_cell.angle_beta   90.00
_cell.angle_gamma   90.00
#
_symmetry.space_group_name_H-M   'P 1'
#
loop_
_entity.id
_entity.type
_entity.pdbx_description
1 polymer ?
#
loop_
_entity_poly.entity_id
_entity_poly.type
_entity_poly.pdbx_seq_one_letter_code
_entity_poly.pdbx_strand_id
1 'polypeptide(L)' 'MSDANRDALKFAYWVPNVSGGLVISNIEQRTSWTIDYNRKLAQIA' A
#
# COMPACT_ATOMS: atom_id res chain seq x y z
N MET A 1 18.22 4.07 -33.64
CA MET A 1 17.06 4.52 -32.85
C MET A 1 17.59 4.97 -31.51
N SER A 2 17.59 6.27 -31.25
CA SER A 2 18.07 6.84 -29.99
C SER A 2 17.19 6.35 -28.85
N ASP A 3 17.81 5.87 -27.76
CA ASP A 3 17.15 5.63 -26.49
C ASP A 3 16.66 6.98 -25.95
N ALA A 4 15.49 7.40 -26.42
CA ALA A 4 14.78 8.54 -25.88
C ALA A 4 14.52 8.26 -24.40
N ASN A 5 15.17 9.05 -23.55
CA ASN A 5 15.06 9.16 -22.10
C ASN A 5 13.94 8.30 -21.48
N ARG A 6 14.23 7.01 -21.24
CA ARG A 6 13.32 6.15 -20.50
C ARG A 6 13.57 6.38 -19.02
N ASP A 7 12.80 7.30 -18.45
CA ASP A 7 12.82 7.50 -17.01
C ASP A 7 12.57 6.16 -16.31
N ALA A 8 13.38 5.88 -15.28
CA ALA A 8 13.22 4.67 -14.49
C ALA A 8 11.82 4.60 -13.89
N LEU A 9 11.17 3.44 -14.00
CA LEU A 9 9.85 3.17 -13.44
C LEU A 9 9.84 3.50 -11.94
N LYS A 10 8.83 4.25 -11.51
CA LYS A 10 8.64 4.66 -10.12
C LYS A 10 7.58 3.78 -9.47
N PHE A 11 7.84 3.39 -8.24
CA PHE A 11 6.92 2.61 -7.41
C PHE A 11 6.46 3.46 -6.23
N ALA A 12 5.23 3.20 -5.77
CA ALA A 12 4.66 3.86 -4.61
C ALA A 12 3.87 2.85 -3.79
N TYR A 13 3.90 3.03 -2.47
CA TYR A 13 3.07 2.29 -1.55
C TYR A 13 1.81 3.11 -1.21
N TRP A 14 0.65 2.48 -1.39
CA TRP A 14 -0.64 3.10 -1.07
C TRP A 14 -1.10 2.67 0.32
N VAL A 15 -1.42 3.66 1.16
CA VAL A 15 -1.97 3.45 2.50
C VAL A 15 -3.47 3.71 2.47
N PRO A 16 -4.32 2.73 2.84
CA PRO A 16 -5.75 2.96 2.94
C PRO A 16 -6.07 3.86 4.12
N ASN A 17 -6.82 4.93 3.86
CA ASN A 17 -7.21 5.93 4.87
C ASN A 17 -8.54 5.58 5.59
N VAL A 18 -9.22 4.55 5.12
CA VAL A 18 -10.40 3.94 5.77
C VAL A 18 -10.12 2.48 5.98
N SER A 19 -10.57 1.96 7.12
CA SER A 19 -10.46 0.54 7.44
C SER A 19 -11.06 -0.30 6.32
N GLY A 20 -10.65 -1.56 6.22
CA GLY A 20 -11.19 -2.54 5.27
C GLY A 20 -12.71 -2.77 5.33
N GLY A 21 -13.50 -1.87 5.92
CA GLY A 21 -14.96 -1.85 5.97
C GLY A 21 -15.68 -1.63 4.63
N LEU A 22 -14.98 -1.60 3.50
CA LEU A 22 -15.62 -1.90 2.21
C LEU A 22 -15.84 -3.41 2.02
N VAL A 23 -15.20 -4.25 2.85
CA VAL A 23 -15.31 -5.70 2.82
C VAL A 23 -15.74 -6.20 4.19
N ILE A 24 -17.00 -6.61 4.30
CA ILE A 24 -17.51 -7.30 5.49
C ILE A 24 -17.30 -8.79 5.27
N SER A 25 -16.55 -9.44 6.16
CA SER A 25 -16.24 -10.87 6.07
C SER A 25 -16.27 -11.53 7.44
N ASN A 26 -16.70 -12.79 7.48
CA ASN A 26 -16.61 -13.64 8.67
C ASN A 26 -15.21 -14.27 8.86
N ILE A 27 -14.30 -14.06 7.90
CA ILE A 27 -12.92 -14.53 7.96
C ILE A 27 -12.07 -13.49 8.70
N GLU A 28 -11.26 -13.96 9.65
CA GLU A 28 -10.34 -13.11 10.43
C GLU A 28 -9.39 -12.32 9.51
N GLN A 29 -9.32 -11.01 9.74
CA GLN A 29 -8.44 -10.11 8.99
C GLN A 29 -7.06 -10.02 9.65
N ARG A 30 -6.00 -10.17 8.85
CA ARG A 30 -4.60 -10.03 9.29
C ARG A 30 -4.00 -8.66 9.00
N THR A 31 -4.84 -7.72 8.57
CA THR A 31 -4.48 -6.36 8.21
C THR A 31 -5.21 -5.38 9.13
N SER A 32 -4.61 -4.21 9.35
CA SER A 32 -5.15 -3.17 10.22
C SER A 32 -5.11 -1.82 9.52
N TRP A 33 -5.89 -0.88 10.04
CA TRP A 33 -5.97 0.51 9.61
C TRP A 33 -5.36 1.47 10.62
N THR A 34 -4.81 0.94 11.71
CA THR A 34 -4.18 1.75 12.75
C THR A 34 -2.93 2.44 12.22
N ILE A 35 -2.67 3.64 12.74
CA ILE A 35 -1.48 4.42 12.39
C ILE A 35 -0.18 3.62 12.58
N ASP A 36 -0.07 2.85 13.66
CA ASP A 36 1.13 2.08 13.95
C ASP A 36 1.35 0.92 12.98
N TYR A 37 0.27 0.29 12.49
CA TYR A 37 0.35 -0.73 11.45
C TYR A 37 0.81 -0.10 10.12
N ASN A 38 0.22 1.03 9.73
CA ASN A 38 0.58 1.75 8.51
C ASN A 38 2.03 2.26 8.54
N ARG A 39 2.53 2.73 9.69
CA ARG A 39 3.94 3.10 9.86
C ARG A 39 4.88 1.91 9.61
N LYS A 40 4.55 0.73 10.15
CA LYS A 40 5.34 -0.49 9.92
C LYS A 40 5.34 -0.87 8.44
N LEU A 41 4.20 -0.78 7.76
CA LEU A 41 4.12 -1.08 6.33
C LEU A 41 4.92 -0.08 5.48
N ALA A 42 4.84 1.21 5.80
CA ALA A 42 5.62 2.24 5.11
C ALA A 42 7.14 2.11 5.31
N GLN A 43 7.60 1.42 6.36
CA GLN A 43 9.03 1.15 6.58
C GLN A 43 9.55 -0.02 5.74
N ILE A 44 8.69 -0.97 5.36
CA ILE A 44 9.08 -2.18 4.63
C ILE A 44 8.76 -2.13 3.14
N ALA A 45 7.98 -1.14 2.70
CA ALA A 45 7.61 -0.93 1.30
C ALA A 45 8.61 0.00 0.61
#